data_AF-A0A8D2KPL6-F1
#
_entry.id   AF-A0A8D2KPL6-F1
#
_cell.length_a   1.000
_cell.length_b   1.000
_cell.length_c   1.000
_cell.angle_alpha   90.00
_cell.angle_beta   90.00
_cell.angle_gamma   90.00
#
_symmetry.space_group_name_H-M   'P 1'
#
loop_
_entity.id
_entity.type
_entity.pdbx_description
1 polymer ?
#
loop_
_entity_poly.entity_id
_entity_poly.type
_entity_poly.pdbx_seq_one_letter_code
_entity_poly.pdbx_strand_id
1 'polypeptide(L)'
;MSVSCLLKAGGRWRSFPVPVELSLFQTLRNFCYRKKSTAPEKTISSVSFYDENAKESGNALNKLFSSEQQASILHVLNTASNKELEAFKLLHGKKSISIIEHREKFGPFQDLESLMNVPSFQFKTIVQVCNSILCPEGEKKKRKLQENRLLGKLIKPDIERERLKAANSILSIVFGTQRIAWALLDRKLTVLDWQQSDYWKLVNRSYPSSLYLKEISSVISKMPKADFYVLEKTGLSIQNSSLFPVLLHFHIIEAMLYALLNKTFTQDGQHHVLSMNRNAVGKHFKLMIGDTRTSGKELVKQFLSESVLKAKPRVFFPPDRVVHYRQMFSSADPPDSHRREELYDSLLQAIAFYELAVFDTES
;
A
#
# COMPACT_ATOMS: atom_id res chain seq x y z
N MET A 1 10.00 34.84 -47.38
CA MET A 1 8.87 35.01 -48.33
C MET A 1 7.63 34.43 -47.67
N SER A 2 6.64 35.26 -47.34
CA SER A 2 5.46 34.86 -46.55
C SER A 2 4.38 34.29 -47.45
N VAL A 3 3.91 33.09 -47.16
CA VAL A 3 2.68 32.54 -47.75
C VAL A 3 1.51 32.88 -46.81
N SER A 4 0.56 33.66 -47.30
CA SER A 4 -0.63 34.10 -46.57
C SER A 4 -1.82 33.19 -46.90
N CYS A 5 -2.44 32.56 -45.89
CA CYS A 5 -3.73 31.90 -46.03
C CYS A 5 -4.86 32.81 -45.51
N LEU A 6 -5.90 33.00 -46.31
CA LEU A 6 -7.09 33.78 -45.99
C LEU A 6 -8.26 32.85 -45.66
N LEU A 7 -8.89 33.04 -44.51
CA LEU A 7 -10.18 32.43 -44.18
C LEU A 7 -11.23 33.52 -43.91
N LYS A 8 -12.40 33.36 -44.53
CA LYS A 8 -13.48 34.34 -44.57
C LYS A 8 -14.56 33.97 -43.55
N ALA A 9 -14.74 34.79 -42.51
CA ALA A 9 -15.93 34.80 -41.68
C ALA A 9 -16.23 36.23 -41.24
N GLY A 10 -17.41 36.76 -41.62
CA GLY A 10 -18.01 37.95 -41.02
C GLY A 10 -17.22 39.27 -41.11
N GLY A 11 -17.13 39.87 -42.30
CA GLY A 11 -17.21 41.32 -42.47
C GLY A 11 -16.26 42.25 -41.68
N ARG A 12 -15.00 41.88 -41.40
CA ARG A 12 -13.90 42.84 -41.15
C ARG A 12 -12.54 42.15 -41.25
N TRP A 13 -11.64 42.68 -42.07
CA TRP A 13 -10.26 42.18 -42.20
C TRP A 13 -9.45 42.55 -40.94
N ARG A 14 -8.88 41.57 -40.25
CA ARG A 14 -7.81 41.79 -39.27
C ARG A 14 -6.66 40.85 -39.60
N SER A 15 -5.48 41.43 -39.83
CA SER A 15 -4.22 40.69 -39.94
C SER A 15 -3.70 40.37 -38.53
N PHE A 16 -3.38 39.11 -38.28
CA PHE A 16 -2.60 38.71 -37.10
C PHE A 16 -1.31 38.05 -37.59
N PRO A 17 -0.13 38.49 -37.15
CA PRO A 17 1.11 37.79 -37.43
C PRO A 17 1.20 36.52 -36.58
N VAL A 18 1.45 35.38 -37.24
CA VAL A 18 1.80 34.11 -36.59
C VAL A 18 3.33 34.03 -36.49
N PRO A 19 3.91 33.82 -35.29
CA PRO A 19 5.31 33.41 -35.19
C PRO A 19 5.40 31.89 -35.36
N VAL A 20 6.19 31.44 -36.35
CA VAL A 20 6.59 30.04 -36.52
C VAL A 20 7.86 29.78 -35.71
N GLU A 21 7.73 28.77 -34.84
CA GLU A 21 8.73 27.91 -34.20
C GLU A 21 9.94 28.51 -33.48
N LEU A 22 10.12 28.10 -32.22
CA LEU A 22 11.34 27.41 -31.78
C LEU A 22 10.99 26.52 -30.58
N SER A 23 11.19 25.22 -30.79
CA SER A 23 11.11 24.16 -29.78
C SER A 23 12.24 24.32 -28.76
N LEU A 24 11.88 24.75 -27.55
CA LEU A 24 12.74 24.60 -26.38
C LEU A 24 11.92 24.09 -25.20
N PHE A 25 12.09 22.80 -24.94
CA PHE A 25 11.78 22.16 -23.67
C PHE A 25 12.51 22.90 -22.53
N GLN A 26 11.78 23.64 -21.70
CA GLN A 26 12.28 24.06 -20.39
C GLN A 26 11.64 23.21 -19.31
N THR A 27 12.39 22.17 -18.96
CA THR A 27 12.22 21.34 -17.78
C THR A 27 12.50 22.19 -16.54
N LEU A 28 11.49 22.49 -15.73
CA LEU A 28 11.71 22.99 -14.36
C LEU A 28 12.24 21.83 -13.50
N ARG A 29 13.57 21.67 -13.50
CA ARG A 29 14.31 20.84 -12.52
C ARG A 29 14.45 21.63 -11.22
N ASN A 30 13.65 21.29 -10.21
CA ASN A 30 13.98 21.67 -8.83
C ASN A 30 15.13 20.78 -8.34
N PHE A 31 16.34 21.34 -8.30
CA PHE A 31 17.49 20.78 -7.61
C PHE A 31 17.39 21.10 -6.12
N CYS A 32 17.22 20.07 -5.27
CA CYS A 32 17.61 20.14 -3.87
C CYS A 32 18.91 19.34 -3.72
N TYR A 33 20.03 20.05 -3.54
CA TYR A 33 21.33 19.46 -3.22
C TYR A 33 21.30 18.91 -1.78
N ARG A 34 21.34 17.58 -1.63
CA ARG A 34 21.67 16.93 -0.35
C ARG A 34 23.18 16.68 -0.33
N LYS A 35 23.91 17.39 0.53
CA LYS A 35 25.34 17.13 0.80
C LYS A 35 25.49 15.68 1.28
N LYS A 36 26.35 14.90 0.59
CA LYS A 36 26.78 13.56 1.02
C LYS A 36 27.70 13.69 2.23
N SER A 37 27.37 13.00 3.31
CA SER A 37 28.28 12.73 4.43
C SER A 37 29.17 11.53 4.06
N THR A 38 30.48 11.68 4.25
CA THR A 38 31.49 10.64 4.04
C THR A 38 31.78 9.88 5.34
N ALA A 39 31.39 8.60 5.40
CA ALA A 39 31.93 7.56 6.29
C ALA A 39 31.61 6.18 5.69
N PRO A 40 32.44 5.14 5.89
CA PRO A 40 32.60 4.05 4.92
C PRO A 40 31.54 2.94 5.05
N GLU A 41 30.92 2.58 3.92
CA GLU A 41 30.08 1.39 3.80
C GLU A 41 30.95 0.13 3.68
N LYS A 42 30.69 -0.84 4.56
CA LYS A 42 31.11 -2.24 4.36
C LYS A 42 30.28 -2.82 3.21
N THR A 43 30.94 -3.04 2.08
CA THR A 43 30.37 -3.58 0.85
C THR A 43 29.92 -5.03 1.05
N ILE A 44 28.59 -5.28 1.06
CA ILE A 44 28.04 -6.58 0.72
C ILE A 44 27.66 -6.49 -0.76
N SER A 45 28.40 -7.18 -1.63
CA SER A 45 28.18 -7.15 -3.06
C SER A 45 26.86 -7.83 -3.41
N SER A 46 25.88 -7.04 -3.86
CA SER A 46 24.69 -7.54 -4.54
C SER A 46 25.07 -8.05 -5.93
N VAL A 47 25.02 -9.37 -6.11
CA VAL A 47 25.28 -10.03 -7.40
C VAL A 47 24.21 -9.62 -8.42
N SER A 48 24.68 -9.02 -9.51
CA SER A 48 23.91 -8.62 -10.69
C SER A 48 23.31 -9.81 -11.43
N PHE A 49 22.12 -9.60 -12.00
CA PHE A 49 21.46 -10.53 -12.93
C PHE A 49 22.33 -10.78 -14.17
N TYR A 50 22.50 -12.04 -14.56
CA TYR A 50 23.24 -12.44 -15.77
C TYR A 50 22.31 -12.85 -16.92
N ASP A 51 22.77 -12.48 -18.11
CA ASP A 51 22.22 -12.64 -19.46
C ASP A 51 22.37 -14.08 -19.99
N GLU A 52 21.51 -14.48 -20.92
CA GLU A 52 21.12 -15.88 -21.15
C GLU A 52 22.03 -16.69 -22.10
N ASN A 53 23.21 -16.19 -22.52
CA ASN A 53 24.02 -16.89 -23.53
C ASN A 53 25.53 -16.75 -23.32
N ALA A 54 26.13 -17.62 -22.50
CA ALA A 54 27.58 -17.85 -22.52
C ALA A 54 27.89 -19.32 -22.21
N LYS A 55 28.59 -19.98 -23.13
CA LYS A 55 29.12 -21.34 -22.96
C LYS A 55 29.99 -21.40 -21.69
N GLU A 56 29.60 -22.31 -20.82
CA GLU A 56 30.09 -22.50 -19.47
C GLU A 56 31.57 -22.92 -19.48
N SER A 57 32.42 -22.18 -18.78
CA SER A 57 33.76 -22.63 -18.41
C SER A 57 33.67 -23.30 -17.04
N GLY A 58 34.30 -24.47 -16.90
CA GLY A 58 34.20 -25.35 -15.72
C GLY A 58 34.92 -24.85 -14.47
N ASN A 59 34.64 -23.61 -14.08
CA ASN A 59 35.11 -22.96 -12.86
C ASN A 59 34.26 -21.74 -12.47
N ALA A 60 33.12 -21.50 -13.13
CA ALA A 60 32.30 -20.31 -12.89
C ALA A 60 31.55 -20.37 -11.54
N LEU A 61 31.08 -21.55 -11.13
CA LEU A 61 30.33 -21.75 -9.87
C LEU A 61 31.22 -21.54 -8.63
N ASN A 62 32.44 -22.06 -8.66
CA ASN A 62 33.40 -21.95 -7.57
C ASN A 62 33.97 -20.52 -7.40
N LYS A 63 33.68 -19.60 -8.32
CA LYS A 63 34.06 -18.18 -8.18
C LYS A 63 32.95 -17.31 -7.56
N LEU A 64 31.72 -17.82 -7.48
CA LEU A 64 30.56 -17.08 -6.97
C LEU A 64 30.47 -17.06 -5.43
N PHE A 65 31.14 -17.98 -4.76
CA PHE A 65 31.09 -18.15 -3.31
C PHE A 65 32.50 -18.16 -2.73
N SER A 66 32.70 -17.58 -1.56
CA SER A 66 33.98 -17.68 -0.83
C SER A 66 34.25 -19.12 -0.37
N SER A 67 35.51 -19.46 -0.10
CA SER A 67 35.89 -20.83 0.33
C SER A 67 35.15 -21.30 1.59
N GLU A 68 34.90 -20.39 2.55
CA GLU A 68 34.14 -20.69 3.77
C GLU A 68 32.65 -20.99 3.47
N GLN A 69 32.07 -20.22 2.55
CA GLN A 69 30.70 -20.45 2.07
C GLN A 69 30.58 -21.77 1.32
N GLN A 70 31.55 -22.09 0.46
CA GLN A 70 31.58 -23.35 -0.28
C GLN A 70 31.65 -24.55 0.66
N ALA A 71 32.56 -24.51 1.65
CA ALA A 71 32.67 -25.57 2.65
C ALA A 71 31.35 -25.77 3.43
N SER A 72 30.69 -24.67 3.80
CA SER A 72 29.40 -24.70 4.49
C SER A 72 28.30 -25.32 3.63
N ILE A 73 28.21 -24.94 2.35
CA ILE A 73 27.23 -25.49 1.41
C ILE A 73 27.48 -26.99 1.19
N LEU A 74 28.72 -27.38 0.90
CA LEU A 74 29.10 -28.77 0.66
C LEU A 74 28.86 -29.63 1.90
N HIS A 75 29.14 -29.10 3.10
CA HIS A 75 28.83 -29.79 4.34
C HIS A 75 27.34 -30.14 4.42
N VAL A 76 26.45 -29.17 4.17
CA VAL A 76 24.99 -29.42 4.20
C VAL A 76 24.57 -30.43 3.13
N LEU A 77 25.05 -30.30 1.90
CA LEU A 77 24.68 -31.22 0.81
C LEU A 77 25.16 -32.67 1.05
N ASN A 78 26.35 -32.82 1.63
CA ASN A 78 26.94 -34.14 1.90
C ASN A 78 26.37 -34.81 3.16
N THR A 79 25.94 -34.04 4.17
CA THR A 79 25.55 -34.59 5.48
C THR A 79 24.05 -34.62 5.73
N ALA A 80 23.27 -33.71 5.13
CA ALA A 80 21.84 -33.60 5.42
C ALA A 80 21.05 -34.84 4.96
N SER A 81 20.06 -35.21 5.76
CA SER A 81 19.07 -36.23 5.41
C SER A 81 18.06 -35.72 4.38
N ASN A 82 17.27 -36.62 3.79
CA ASN A 82 16.25 -36.22 2.80
C ASN A 82 15.27 -35.19 3.39
N LYS A 83 14.80 -35.43 4.62
CA LYS A 83 13.88 -34.52 5.32
C LYS A 83 14.49 -33.14 5.57
N GLU A 84 15.78 -33.07 5.86
CA GLU A 84 16.49 -31.80 6.07
C GLU A 84 16.75 -31.05 4.76
N LEU A 85 17.01 -31.77 3.67
CA LEU A 85 17.10 -31.17 2.33
C LEU A 85 15.74 -30.67 1.84
N GLU A 86 14.65 -31.41 2.09
CA GLU A 86 13.29 -30.99 1.74
C GLU A 86 12.81 -29.76 2.51
N ALA A 87 13.42 -29.42 3.65
CA ALA A 87 13.16 -28.17 4.36
C ALA A 87 13.48 -26.94 3.51
N PHE A 88 14.34 -27.07 2.49
CA PHE A 88 14.56 -26.04 1.48
C PHE A 88 13.59 -26.22 0.32
N LYS A 89 12.68 -25.26 0.10
CA LYS A 89 11.65 -25.34 -0.95
C LYS A 89 12.21 -25.65 -2.34
N LEU A 90 13.41 -25.15 -2.65
CA LEU A 90 14.08 -25.38 -3.95
C LEU A 90 14.60 -26.81 -4.14
N LEU A 91 14.70 -27.58 -3.05
CA LEU A 91 15.16 -28.96 -3.01
C LEU A 91 14.03 -29.97 -2.77
N HIS A 92 12.79 -29.51 -2.61
CA HIS A 92 11.65 -30.38 -2.30
C HIS A 92 11.40 -31.48 -3.35
N GLY A 93 11.09 -32.70 -2.89
CA GLY A 93 10.68 -33.82 -3.72
C GLY A 93 11.82 -34.44 -4.53
N LYS A 94 11.71 -34.46 -5.86
CA LYS A 94 12.67 -35.19 -6.72
C LYS A 94 14.11 -34.69 -6.56
N LYS A 95 14.33 -33.42 -6.24
CA LYS A 95 15.67 -32.81 -6.19
C LYS A 95 16.47 -33.25 -4.96
N SER A 96 15.86 -33.35 -3.77
CA SER A 96 16.53 -33.88 -2.57
C SER A 96 16.88 -35.35 -2.75
N ILE A 97 15.97 -36.12 -3.35
CA ILE A 97 16.18 -37.54 -3.69
C ILE A 97 17.38 -37.67 -4.65
N SER A 98 17.42 -36.89 -5.73
CA SER A 98 18.53 -36.94 -6.69
C SER A 98 19.89 -36.56 -6.09
N ILE A 99 19.94 -35.65 -5.12
CA ILE A 99 21.19 -35.33 -4.39
C ILE A 99 21.66 -36.57 -3.59
N ILE A 100 20.74 -37.24 -2.90
CA ILE A 100 21.05 -38.41 -2.06
C ILE A 100 21.48 -39.60 -2.92
N GLU A 101 20.73 -39.90 -3.98
CA GLU A 101 21.08 -40.97 -4.91
C GLU A 101 22.45 -40.73 -5.56
N HIS A 102 22.74 -39.48 -5.93
CA HIS A 102 24.03 -39.15 -6.52
C HIS A 102 25.18 -39.33 -5.53
N ARG A 103 25.06 -38.86 -4.29
CA ARG A 103 26.15 -39.01 -3.29
C ARG A 103 26.34 -40.47 -2.85
N GLU A 104 25.28 -41.27 -2.83
CA GLU A 104 25.38 -42.71 -2.54
C GLU A 104 26.08 -43.47 -3.67
N LYS A 105 25.86 -43.06 -4.93
CA LYS A 105 26.42 -43.74 -6.10
C LYS A 105 27.84 -43.30 -6.45
N PHE A 106 28.16 -42.02 -6.29
CA PHE A 106 29.42 -41.41 -6.75
C PHE A 106 30.30 -40.87 -5.60
N GLY A 107 29.83 -40.97 -4.36
CA GLY A 107 30.51 -40.42 -3.18
C GLY A 107 30.17 -38.95 -2.91
N PRO A 108 30.72 -38.36 -1.83
CA PRO A 108 30.44 -36.99 -1.44
C PRO A 108 30.91 -35.97 -2.50
N PHE A 109 30.17 -34.88 -2.66
CA PHE A 109 30.52 -33.76 -3.53
C PHE A 109 31.80 -33.09 -3.04
N GLN A 110 32.79 -32.96 -3.92
CA GLN A 110 34.07 -32.30 -3.62
C GLN A 110 34.05 -30.79 -3.92
N ASP A 111 33.26 -30.39 -4.92
CA ASP A 111 33.08 -29.01 -5.33
C ASP A 111 31.60 -28.74 -5.69
N LEU A 112 31.25 -27.46 -5.86
CA LEU A 112 29.89 -27.07 -6.24
C LEU A 112 29.57 -27.38 -7.70
N GLU A 113 30.59 -27.61 -8.52
CA GLU A 113 30.45 -27.91 -9.94
C GLU A 113 29.96 -29.34 -10.18
N SER A 114 30.33 -30.24 -9.28
CA SER A 114 29.84 -31.63 -9.23
C SER A 114 28.32 -31.71 -9.15
N LEU A 115 27.64 -30.65 -8.69
CA LEU A 115 26.18 -30.56 -8.70
C LEU A 115 25.58 -30.44 -10.10
N MET A 116 26.34 -30.00 -11.11
CA MET A 116 25.89 -29.99 -12.52
C MET A 116 25.67 -31.40 -13.06
N ASN A 117 26.31 -32.41 -12.46
CA ASN A 117 26.14 -33.82 -12.81
C ASN A 117 24.89 -34.45 -12.17
N VAL A 118 24.23 -33.74 -11.25
CA VAL A 118 22.99 -34.21 -10.60
C VAL A 118 21.81 -33.93 -11.53
N PRO A 119 20.95 -34.93 -11.81
CA PRO A 119 19.75 -34.71 -12.62
C PRO A 119 18.89 -33.56 -12.07
N SER A 120 18.39 -32.70 -12.96
CA SER A 120 17.56 -31.51 -12.63
C SER A 120 18.28 -30.33 -11.97
N PHE A 121 19.62 -30.36 -11.88
CA PHE A 121 20.43 -29.23 -11.42
C PHE A 121 21.11 -28.55 -12.59
N GLN A 122 20.57 -27.40 -12.98
CA GLN A 122 21.19 -26.47 -13.92
C GLN A 122 21.90 -25.36 -13.13
N PHE A 123 22.89 -24.70 -13.74
CA PHE A 123 23.68 -23.63 -13.14
C PHE A 123 22.84 -22.62 -12.32
N LYS A 124 21.78 -22.07 -12.92
CA LYS A 124 20.87 -21.12 -12.26
C LYS A 124 20.18 -21.72 -11.03
N THR A 125 19.80 -22.98 -11.09
CA THR A 125 19.17 -23.70 -9.97
C THR A 125 20.18 -23.94 -8.85
N ILE A 126 21.42 -24.34 -9.19
CA ILE A 126 22.49 -24.56 -8.21
C ILE A 126 22.80 -23.26 -7.47
N VAL A 127 22.97 -22.14 -8.18
CA VAL A 127 23.22 -20.84 -7.55
C VAL A 127 22.09 -20.46 -6.58
N GLN A 128 20.83 -20.72 -6.95
CA GLN A 128 19.69 -20.44 -6.06
C GLN A 128 19.66 -21.35 -4.83
N VAL A 129 19.99 -22.64 -4.99
CA VAL A 129 20.09 -23.60 -3.89
C VAL A 129 21.22 -23.25 -2.93
N CYS A 130 22.42 -22.95 -3.44
CA CYS A 130 23.57 -22.52 -2.64
C CYS A 130 23.24 -21.27 -1.82
N ASN A 131 22.58 -20.28 -2.43
CA ASN A 131 22.12 -19.08 -1.72
C ASN A 131 21.03 -19.38 -0.67
N SER A 132 20.16 -20.35 -0.94
CA SER A 132 19.12 -20.81 0.00
C SER A 132 19.72 -21.49 1.23
N ILE A 133 20.81 -22.24 1.05
CA ILE A 133 21.52 -22.92 2.14
C ILE A 133 22.29 -21.91 3.00
N LEU A 134 22.98 -20.94 2.37
CA LEU A 134 23.74 -19.90 3.10
C LEU A 134 22.86 -18.88 3.81
N CYS A 135 21.70 -18.55 3.22
CA CYS A 135 20.76 -17.57 3.74
C CYS A 135 19.34 -18.15 3.81
N PRO A 136 19.01 -19.01 4.80
CA PRO A 136 17.64 -19.48 5.00
C PRO A 136 16.66 -18.31 5.31
N GLU A 137 17.17 -17.14 5.73
CA GLU A 137 16.39 -15.91 5.92
C GLU A 137 16.01 -15.16 4.62
N GLY A 138 16.63 -15.50 3.47
CA GLY A 138 16.33 -14.87 2.19
C GLY A 138 14.85 -15.00 1.80
N GLU A 139 14.19 -16.08 2.23
CA GLU A 139 12.76 -16.29 2.05
C GLU A 139 11.91 -15.38 2.94
N LYS A 140 12.30 -15.18 4.21
CA LYS A 140 11.65 -14.20 5.10
C LYS A 140 11.77 -12.78 4.52
N LYS A 141 12.93 -12.42 3.96
CA LYS A 141 13.12 -11.12 3.29
C LYS A 141 12.27 -10.96 2.02
N LYS A 142 12.13 -12.01 1.20
CA LYS A 142 11.25 -11.98 0.01
C LYS A 142 9.76 -11.87 0.36
N ARG A 143 9.28 -12.61 1.37
CA ARG A 143 7.89 -12.50 1.86
C ARG A 143 7.61 -11.11 2.44
N LYS A 144 8.51 -10.60 3.30
CA LYS A 144 8.43 -9.22 3.83
C LYS A 144 8.38 -8.17 2.71
N LEU A 145 9.20 -8.33 1.66
CA LEU A 145 9.18 -7.41 0.51
C LEU A 145 7.86 -7.45 -0.26
N GLN A 146 7.28 -8.65 -0.44
CA GLN A 146 6.00 -8.82 -1.13
C GLN A 146 4.83 -8.28 -0.31
N GLU A 147 4.79 -8.53 0.99
CA GLU A 147 3.81 -7.97 1.93
C GLU A 147 3.90 -6.44 1.97
N ASN A 148 5.11 -5.88 2.09
CA ASN A 148 5.33 -4.44 2.07
C ASN A 148 4.87 -3.81 0.74
N ARG A 149 5.02 -4.54 -0.39
CA ARG A 149 4.53 -4.09 -1.70
C ARG A 149 2.99 -4.08 -1.78
N LEU A 150 2.31 -5.03 -1.12
CA LEU A 150 0.84 -5.03 -1.03
C LEU A 150 0.35 -3.90 -0.13
N LEU A 151 1.03 -3.69 1.00
CA LEU A 151 0.73 -2.61 1.94
C LEU A 151 0.91 -1.23 1.30
N GLY A 152 1.99 -1.00 0.54
CA GLY A 152 2.22 0.27 -0.18
C GLY A 152 1.24 0.54 -1.34
N LYS A 153 0.47 -0.47 -1.76
CA LYS A 153 -0.69 -0.28 -2.66
C LYS A 153 -1.97 0.07 -1.89
N LEU A 154 -2.08 -0.38 -0.65
CA LEU A 154 -3.23 -0.19 0.23
C LEU A 154 -3.21 1.17 0.92
N ILE A 155 -2.05 1.54 1.49
CA ILE A 155 -1.87 2.71 2.36
C ILE A 155 -0.69 3.53 1.83
N LYS A 156 -0.83 4.87 1.87
CA LYS A 156 0.26 5.81 1.63
C LYS A 156 0.27 6.91 2.71
N PRO A 157 1.41 7.52 3.05
CA PRO A 157 2.77 7.13 2.66
C PRO A 157 3.18 5.78 3.27
N ASP A 158 4.33 5.25 2.86
CA ASP A 158 4.86 4.00 3.42
C ASP A 158 5.19 4.22 4.91
N ILE A 159 4.65 3.38 5.78
CA ILE A 159 4.88 3.40 7.23
C ILE A 159 5.52 2.08 7.65
N GLU A 160 6.45 2.17 8.61
CA GLU A 160 7.02 1.00 9.26
C GLU A 160 5.93 0.09 9.85
N ARG A 161 6.02 -1.20 9.56
CA ARG A 161 5.01 -2.18 9.95
C ARG A 161 4.90 -2.27 11.47
N GLU A 162 6.01 -2.11 12.18
CA GLU A 162 6.10 -2.10 13.63
C GLU A 162 5.23 -0.98 14.22
N ARG A 163 5.22 0.21 13.61
CA ARG A 163 4.39 1.34 14.03
C ARG A 163 2.90 1.07 13.79
N LEU A 164 2.55 0.52 12.63
CA LEU A 164 1.17 0.13 12.33
C LEU A 164 0.68 -0.95 13.29
N LYS A 165 1.52 -1.96 13.55
CA LYS A 165 1.23 -3.04 14.51
C LYS A 165 1.21 -2.59 15.96
N ALA A 166 1.83 -1.46 16.31
CA ALA A 166 1.83 -0.89 17.65
C ALA A 166 0.66 0.10 17.89
N ALA A 167 -0.12 0.44 16.86
CA ALA A 167 -1.26 1.34 17.00
C ALA A 167 -2.29 0.79 18.02
N ASN A 168 -2.69 1.65 18.95
CA ASN A 168 -3.73 1.39 19.94
C ASN A 168 -5.10 1.88 19.43
N SER A 169 -5.11 2.96 18.67
CA SER A 169 -6.34 3.55 18.11
C SER A 169 -6.10 4.24 16.77
N ILE A 170 -7.11 4.21 15.91
CA ILE A 170 -7.12 4.93 14.64
C ILE A 170 -8.41 5.74 14.50
N LEU A 171 -8.31 6.91 13.89
CA LEU A 171 -9.46 7.69 13.45
C LEU A 171 -9.59 7.58 11.92
N SER A 172 -10.57 6.81 11.45
CA SER A 172 -10.89 6.71 10.03
C SER A 172 -11.79 7.85 9.62
N ILE A 173 -11.45 8.56 8.55
CA ILE A 173 -12.10 9.76 8.06
C ILE A 173 -12.47 9.56 6.59
N VAL A 174 -13.73 9.80 6.26
CA VAL A 174 -14.25 9.78 4.89
C VAL A 174 -15.02 11.06 4.64
N PHE A 175 -14.77 11.71 3.51
CA PHE A 175 -15.43 12.96 3.13
C PHE A 175 -15.91 12.91 1.69
N GLY A 176 -17.12 13.43 1.49
CA GLY A 176 -17.72 13.69 0.19
C GLY A 176 -17.79 15.18 -0.07
N THR A 177 -18.59 15.58 -1.06
CA THR A 177 -18.76 16.98 -1.46
C THR A 177 -19.54 17.82 -0.45
N GLN A 178 -20.24 17.17 0.48
CA GLN A 178 -21.23 17.81 1.36
C GLN A 178 -21.07 17.48 2.84
N ARG A 179 -20.37 16.39 3.15
CA ARG A 179 -20.24 15.87 4.52
C ARG A 179 -18.88 15.23 4.72
N ILE A 180 -18.46 15.20 5.97
CA ILE A 180 -17.31 14.43 6.44
C ILE A 180 -17.76 13.59 7.63
N ALA A 181 -17.35 12.33 7.66
CA ALA A 181 -17.67 11.41 8.74
C ALA A 181 -16.39 10.75 9.24
N TRP A 182 -16.41 10.33 10.51
CA TRP A 182 -15.28 9.67 11.12
C TRP A 182 -15.70 8.58 12.11
N ALA A 183 -14.84 7.57 12.23
CA ALA A 183 -14.98 6.49 13.20
C ALA A 183 -13.65 6.28 13.93
N LEU A 184 -13.67 6.41 15.26
CA LEU A 184 -12.55 6.08 16.14
C LEU A 184 -12.70 4.63 16.60
N LEU A 185 -11.74 3.79 16.22
CA LEU A 185 -11.67 2.39 16.67
C LEU A 185 -10.38 2.13 17.42
N ASP A 186 -10.47 1.36 18.50
CA ASP A 186 -9.30 0.81 19.19
C ASP A 186 -8.85 -0.53 18.59
N ARG A 187 -7.71 -1.03 19.09
CA ARG A 187 -7.15 -2.34 18.72
C ARG A 187 -8.08 -3.52 19.04
N LYS A 188 -9.10 -3.35 19.89
CA LYS A 188 -10.08 -4.40 20.16
C LYS A 188 -11.24 -4.38 19.17
N LEU A 189 -11.16 -3.55 18.13
CA LEU A 189 -12.25 -3.27 17.18
C LEU A 189 -13.49 -2.70 17.89
N THR A 190 -13.29 -1.94 18.97
CA THR A 190 -14.36 -1.24 19.69
C THR A 190 -14.57 0.13 19.07
N VAL A 191 -15.82 0.46 18.71
CA VAL A 191 -16.19 1.78 18.19
C VAL A 191 -16.30 2.78 19.34
N LEU A 192 -15.21 3.50 19.59
CA LEU A 192 -15.10 4.48 20.66
C LEU A 192 -15.82 5.78 20.33
N ASP A 193 -15.85 6.18 19.07
CA ASP A 193 -16.61 7.34 18.58
C ASP A 193 -16.99 7.12 17.12
N TRP A 194 -18.19 7.53 16.71
CA TRP A 194 -18.64 7.42 15.32
C TRP A 194 -19.69 8.46 15.01
N GLN A 195 -19.32 9.45 14.19
CA GLN A 195 -20.11 10.65 13.95
C GLN A 195 -19.92 11.17 12.52
N GLN A 196 -20.76 12.13 12.14
CA GLN A 196 -20.63 12.90 10.90
C GLN A 196 -20.82 14.39 11.18
N SER A 197 -20.23 15.24 10.34
CA SER A 197 -20.49 16.66 10.37
C SER A 197 -21.88 16.99 9.87
N ASP A 198 -22.34 18.18 10.23
CA ASP A 198 -23.42 18.83 9.52
C ASP A 198 -23.02 19.09 8.05
N TYR A 199 -24.01 19.42 7.24
CA TYR A 199 -23.79 19.77 5.84
C TYR A 199 -22.92 21.01 5.73
N TRP A 200 -21.75 20.90 5.10
CA TRP A 200 -20.90 22.04 4.79
C TRP A 200 -21.07 22.50 3.34
N LYS A 201 -21.19 23.82 3.12
CA LYS A 201 -21.34 24.42 1.78
C LYS A 201 -19.97 24.80 1.19
N LEU A 202 -19.03 23.85 1.16
CA LEU A 202 -17.68 24.09 0.66
C LEU A 202 -17.58 24.08 -0.87
N VAL A 203 -18.40 23.27 -1.54
CA VAL A 203 -18.43 23.21 -3.00
C VAL A 203 -19.21 24.43 -3.53
N ASN A 204 -18.48 25.52 -3.74
CA ASN A 204 -18.91 26.68 -4.50
C ASN A 204 -17.89 26.92 -5.63
N ARG A 205 -18.25 27.66 -6.68
CA ARG A 205 -17.38 27.87 -7.87
C ARG A 205 -16.02 28.50 -7.53
N SER A 206 -15.84 29.10 -6.35
CA SER A 206 -14.68 29.93 -5.99
C SER A 206 -13.60 29.27 -5.11
N TYR A 207 -13.78 28.03 -4.61
CA TYR A 207 -12.82 27.29 -3.76
C TYR A 207 -11.96 28.13 -2.77
N PRO A 208 -12.55 28.99 -1.92
CA PRO A 208 -11.77 29.90 -1.08
C PRO A 208 -11.10 29.17 0.09
N SER A 209 -9.76 29.13 0.10
CA SER A 209 -8.96 28.42 1.11
C SER A 209 -9.27 28.82 2.56
N SER A 210 -9.60 30.10 2.81
CA SER A 210 -9.95 30.59 4.15
C SER A 210 -11.22 29.93 4.71
N LEU A 211 -12.23 29.68 3.86
CA LEU A 211 -13.44 28.97 4.28
C LEU A 211 -13.14 27.50 4.55
N TYR A 212 -12.37 26.84 3.68
CA TYR A 212 -11.94 25.46 3.91
C TYR A 212 -11.19 25.32 5.24
N LEU A 213 -10.25 26.21 5.52
CA LEU A 213 -9.50 26.20 6.78
C LEU A 213 -10.43 26.35 7.99
N LYS A 214 -11.39 27.29 7.93
CA LYS A 214 -12.35 27.52 9.02
C LYS A 214 -13.22 26.28 9.27
N GLU A 215 -13.83 25.74 8.22
CA GLU A 215 -14.72 24.59 8.32
C GLU A 215 -13.98 23.32 8.75
N ILE A 216 -12.83 23.02 8.16
CA ILE A 216 -12.02 21.85 8.53
C ILE A 216 -11.49 21.98 9.96
N SER A 217 -11.07 23.17 10.40
CA SER A 217 -10.64 23.38 11.79
C SER A 217 -11.79 23.15 12.79
N SER A 218 -13.00 23.59 12.44
CA SER A 218 -14.21 23.32 13.23
C SER A 218 -14.48 21.83 13.36
N VAL A 219 -14.35 21.07 12.26
CA VAL A 219 -14.51 19.60 12.27
C VAL A 219 -13.42 18.92 13.10
N ILE A 220 -12.15 19.26 12.89
CA ILE A 220 -11.02 18.67 13.64
C ILE A 220 -11.15 18.92 15.15
N SER A 221 -11.72 20.06 15.57
CA SER A 221 -11.93 20.35 16.99
C SER A 221 -12.85 19.35 17.71
N LYS A 222 -13.72 18.66 16.95
CA LYS A 222 -14.62 17.62 17.46
C LYS A 222 -14.00 16.22 17.43
N MET A 223 -12.88 16.04 16.73
CA MET A 223 -12.24 14.74 16.55
C MET A 223 -11.40 14.36 17.77
N PRO A 224 -11.54 13.13 18.29
CA PRO A 224 -10.67 12.64 19.35
C PRO A 224 -9.23 12.41 18.85
N LYS A 225 -8.29 12.30 19.80
CA LYS A 225 -6.90 11.93 19.50
C LYS A 225 -6.81 10.45 19.13
N ALA A 226 -5.95 10.12 18.18
CA ALA A 226 -5.66 8.75 17.74
C ALA A 226 -4.17 8.65 17.32
N ASP A 227 -3.65 7.42 17.21
CA ASP A 227 -2.26 7.21 16.78
C ASP A 227 -2.09 7.46 15.28
N PHE A 228 -3.11 7.09 14.51
CA PHE A 228 -3.20 7.34 13.06
C PHE A 228 -4.56 7.92 12.67
N TYR A 229 -4.54 8.78 11.65
CA TYR A 229 -5.69 9.37 10.99
C TYR A 229 -5.75 8.84 9.55
N VAL A 230 -6.74 8.02 9.24
CA VAL A 230 -6.83 7.30 7.96
C VAL A 230 -7.84 7.99 7.08
N LEU A 231 -7.39 8.62 6.00
CA LEU A 231 -8.21 9.28 4.99
C LEU A 231 -8.52 8.30 3.86
N GLU A 232 -9.67 8.47 3.24
CA GLU A 232 -10.00 7.75 2.02
C GLU A 232 -9.23 8.31 0.81
N LYS A 233 -8.58 7.42 0.04
CA LYS A 233 -8.07 7.72 -1.30
C LYS A 233 -9.04 7.21 -2.36
N THR A 234 -9.75 8.15 -2.98
CA THR A 234 -10.61 7.87 -4.13
C THR A 234 -9.79 7.63 -5.40
N GLY A 235 -10.35 6.84 -6.33
CA GLY A 235 -9.74 6.53 -7.62
C GLY A 235 -10.01 7.58 -8.71
N LEU A 236 -10.41 8.80 -8.35
CA LEU A 236 -10.72 9.84 -9.34
C LEU A 236 -9.45 10.27 -10.09
N SER A 237 -9.51 10.19 -11.42
CA SER A 237 -8.39 10.56 -12.29
C SER A 237 -8.47 12.04 -12.67
N ILE A 238 -7.32 12.72 -12.67
CA ILE A 238 -7.16 14.08 -13.20
C ILE A 238 -7.48 14.18 -14.69
N GLN A 239 -7.42 13.06 -15.41
CA GLN A 239 -7.75 13.01 -16.84
C GLN A 239 -9.23 13.24 -17.12
N ASN A 240 -10.10 13.03 -16.13
CA ASN A 240 -11.53 13.28 -16.29
C ASN A 240 -11.86 14.74 -15.92
N SER A 241 -11.83 15.62 -16.93
CA SER A 241 -12.10 17.05 -16.78
C SER A 241 -13.47 17.37 -16.17
N SER A 242 -14.48 16.52 -16.39
CA SER A 242 -15.85 16.74 -15.85
C SER A 242 -15.91 16.60 -14.32
N LEU A 243 -15.06 15.75 -13.75
CA LEU A 243 -14.99 15.52 -12.30
C LEU A 243 -13.90 16.33 -11.61
N PHE A 244 -13.15 17.16 -12.36
CA PHE A 244 -12.08 17.99 -11.82
C PHE A 244 -12.52 18.89 -10.65
N PRO A 245 -13.71 19.52 -10.65
CA PRO A 245 -14.19 20.30 -9.50
C PRO A 245 -14.29 19.47 -8.20
N VAL A 246 -14.79 18.23 -8.31
CA VAL A 246 -14.89 17.29 -7.18
C VAL A 246 -13.49 16.83 -6.75
N LEU A 247 -12.63 16.52 -7.73
CA LEU A 247 -11.24 16.13 -7.48
C LEU A 247 -10.48 17.22 -6.73
N LEU A 248 -10.62 18.48 -7.15
CA LEU A 248 -9.99 19.64 -6.53
C LEU A 248 -10.49 19.82 -5.09
N HIS A 249 -11.81 19.73 -4.87
CA HIS A 249 -12.39 19.76 -3.54
C HIS A 249 -11.76 18.70 -2.61
N PHE A 250 -11.66 17.45 -3.08
CA PHE A 250 -11.05 16.38 -2.30
C PHE A 250 -9.57 16.60 -2.02
N HIS A 251 -8.79 17.11 -2.99
CA HIS A 251 -7.37 17.40 -2.78
C HIS A 251 -7.15 18.55 -1.79
N ILE A 252 -8.00 19.58 -1.78
CA ILE A 252 -7.92 20.67 -0.79
C ILE A 252 -8.17 20.13 0.61
N ILE A 253 -9.23 19.32 0.79
CA ILE A 253 -9.54 18.71 2.10
C ILE A 253 -8.42 17.77 2.53
N GLU A 254 -7.97 16.86 1.65
CA GLU A 254 -6.87 15.94 1.91
C GLU A 254 -5.63 16.73 2.37
N ALA A 255 -5.21 17.75 1.63
CA ALA A 255 -4.04 18.57 1.98
C ALA A 255 -4.18 19.26 3.35
N MET A 256 -5.34 19.84 3.64
CA MET A 256 -5.57 20.50 4.93
C MET A 256 -5.63 19.52 6.10
N LEU A 257 -6.26 18.35 5.92
CA LEU A 257 -6.28 17.30 6.94
C LEU A 257 -4.87 16.77 7.20
N TYR A 258 -4.07 16.53 6.14
CA TYR A 258 -2.66 16.17 6.27
C TYR A 258 -1.87 17.21 7.05
N ALA A 259 -2.06 18.50 6.78
CA ALA A 259 -1.32 19.55 7.46
C ALA A 259 -1.74 19.72 8.94
N LEU A 260 -3.05 19.67 9.23
CA LEU A 260 -3.59 20.00 10.55
C LEU A 260 -3.58 18.82 11.54
N LEU A 261 -3.66 17.58 11.05
CA LEU A 261 -3.67 16.39 11.91
C LEU A 261 -2.26 15.83 12.18
N ASN A 262 -1.28 16.07 11.31
CA ASN A 262 0.13 15.73 11.55
C ASN A 262 0.82 16.73 12.51
N LYS A 263 0.36 16.80 13.76
CA LYS A 263 0.80 17.80 14.74
C LYS A 263 2.29 17.73 15.09
N THR A 264 2.88 16.53 15.05
CA THR A 264 4.29 16.31 15.45
C THR A 264 5.27 16.17 14.31
N PHE A 265 4.79 16.14 13.06
CA PHE A 265 5.61 15.87 11.88
C PHE A 265 6.79 16.84 11.70
N THR A 266 6.64 18.09 12.13
CA THR A 266 7.73 19.07 12.07
C THR A 266 8.88 18.76 13.04
N GLN A 267 8.63 17.96 14.08
CA GLN A 267 9.63 17.59 15.08
C GLN A 267 10.27 16.24 14.80
N ASP A 268 9.47 15.22 14.45
CA ASP A 268 9.91 13.83 14.32
C ASP A 268 9.98 13.33 12.87
N GLY A 269 9.41 14.07 11.91
CA GLY A 269 9.29 13.66 10.51
C GLY A 269 8.35 12.46 10.29
N GLN A 270 7.56 12.08 11.30
CA GLN A 270 6.72 10.89 11.27
C GLN A 270 5.31 11.21 10.80
N HIS A 271 4.86 10.50 9.77
CA HIS A 271 3.48 10.60 9.32
C HIS A 271 2.53 9.88 10.30
N HIS A 272 1.46 10.58 10.66
CA HIS A 272 0.31 10.09 11.42
C HIS A 272 -0.97 10.10 10.57
N VAL A 273 -1.01 10.89 9.49
CA VAL A 273 -2.10 10.88 8.51
C VAL A 273 -1.75 9.98 7.34
N LEU A 274 -2.66 9.09 6.98
CA LEU A 274 -2.50 8.06 5.95
C LEU A 274 -3.67 8.14 4.96
N SER A 275 -3.44 7.76 3.70
CA SER A 275 -4.46 7.63 2.65
C SER A 275 -4.64 6.16 2.29
N MET A 276 -5.83 5.60 2.50
CA MET A 276 -6.17 4.20 2.25
C MET A 276 -7.00 4.04 0.98
N ASN A 277 -6.67 3.05 0.15
CA ASN A 277 -7.31 2.84 -1.14
C ASN A 277 -8.78 2.38 -1.02
N ARG A 278 -9.73 3.21 -1.50
CA ARG A 278 -11.17 2.91 -1.47
C ARG A 278 -11.55 1.58 -2.13
N ASN A 279 -10.92 1.25 -3.27
CA ASN A 279 -11.24 0.05 -4.02
C ASN A 279 -10.72 -1.21 -3.31
N ALA A 280 -9.59 -1.12 -2.61
CA ALA A 280 -9.08 -2.22 -1.81
C ALA A 280 -10.02 -2.51 -0.62
N VAL A 281 -10.52 -1.47 0.06
CA VAL A 281 -11.57 -1.61 1.08
C VAL A 281 -12.84 -2.25 0.49
N GLY A 282 -13.28 -1.80 -0.69
CA GLY A 282 -14.42 -2.38 -1.40
C GLY A 282 -14.24 -3.87 -1.72
N LYS A 283 -13.06 -4.27 -2.22
CA LYS A 283 -12.72 -5.67 -2.50
C LYS A 283 -12.74 -6.52 -1.23
N HIS A 284 -12.18 -6.01 -0.14
CA HIS A 284 -12.13 -6.69 1.15
C HIS A 284 -13.52 -7.07 1.68
N PHE A 285 -14.49 -6.15 1.55
CA PHE A 285 -15.87 -6.40 1.95
C PHE A 285 -16.76 -6.99 0.85
N LYS A 286 -16.19 -7.39 -0.29
CA LYS A 286 -16.93 -7.92 -1.45
C LYS A 286 -18.04 -6.98 -1.94
N LEU A 287 -17.78 -5.67 -1.91
CA LEU A 287 -18.69 -4.61 -2.36
C LEU A 287 -18.43 -4.17 -3.80
N MET A 288 -17.62 -4.91 -4.57
CA MET A 288 -17.29 -4.53 -5.94
C MET A 288 -18.23 -5.21 -6.95
N ILE A 289 -18.81 -4.43 -7.85
CA ILE A 289 -19.46 -4.91 -9.08
C ILE A 289 -18.67 -4.33 -10.25
N GLY A 290 -17.92 -5.19 -10.93
CA GLY A 290 -16.89 -4.77 -11.88
C GLY A 290 -15.87 -3.86 -11.18
N ASP A 291 -15.68 -2.66 -11.72
CA ASP A 291 -14.79 -1.63 -11.17
C ASP A 291 -15.49 -0.64 -10.24
N THR A 292 -16.80 -0.80 -10.02
CA THR A 292 -17.59 0.12 -9.18
C THR A 292 -17.88 -0.48 -7.81
N ARG A 293 -17.75 0.34 -6.77
CA ARG A 293 -18.07 -0.05 -5.39
C ARG A 293 -19.53 0.25 -5.07
N THR A 294 -20.25 -0.71 -4.53
CA THR A 294 -21.62 -0.57 -4.03
C THR A 294 -21.68 -0.04 -2.60
N SER A 295 -22.88 0.31 -2.14
CA SER A 295 -23.11 0.82 -0.78
C SER A 295 -22.74 -0.21 0.29
N GLY A 296 -22.08 0.26 1.35
CA GLY A 296 -21.74 -0.54 2.53
C GLY A 296 -22.86 -0.62 3.57
N LYS A 297 -24.01 0.02 3.34
CA LYS A 297 -25.09 0.20 4.31
C LYS A 297 -25.57 -1.11 4.94
N GLU A 298 -25.83 -2.14 4.13
CA GLU A 298 -26.35 -3.41 4.64
C GLU A 298 -25.33 -4.16 5.51
N LEU A 299 -24.03 -4.07 5.20
CA LEU A 299 -22.99 -4.65 6.05
C LEU A 299 -22.91 -3.94 7.41
N VAL A 300 -23.01 -2.62 7.42
CA VAL A 300 -23.00 -1.85 8.68
C VAL A 300 -24.24 -2.17 9.52
N LYS A 301 -25.42 -2.31 8.89
CA LYS A 301 -26.65 -2.77 9.54
C LYS A 301 -26.48 -4.16 10.16
N GLN A 302 -25.84 -5.06 9.45
CA GLN A 302 -25.50 -6.39 9.93
C GLN A 302 -24.56 -6.31 11.15
N PHE A 303 -23.50 -5.51 11.11
CA PHE A 303 -22.59 -5.32 12.26
C PHE A 303 -23.29 -4.78 13.52
N LEU A 304 -24.18 -3.80 13.37
CA LEU A 304 -24.98 -3.26 14.47
C LEU A 304 -25.92 -4.30 15.10
N SER A 305 -26.36 -5.29 14.31
CA SER A 305 -27.23 -6.38 14.77
C SER A 305 -26.41 -7.51 15.40
N GLU A 306 -25.33 -7.93 14.76
CA GLU A 306 -24.50 -9.07 15.15
C GLU A 306 -23.62 -8.82 16.36
N SER A 307 -23.25 -7.57 16.63
CA SER A 307 -22.42 -7.20 17.78
C SER A 307 -22.99 -7.63 19.13
N VAL A 308 -24.31 -7.82 19.22
CA VAL A 308 -25.00 -8.33 20.42
C VAL A 308 -25.22 -9.85 20.37
N LEU A 309 -25.29 -10.42 19.16
CA LEU A 309 -25.76 -11.80 18.94
C LEU A 309 -24.62 -12.81 18.80
N LYS A 310 -23.44 -12.39 18.35
CA LYS A 310 -22.30 -13.28 18.10
C LYS A 310 -21.28 -13.21 19.22
N ALA A 311 -20.71 -14.37 19.57
CA ALA A 311 -19.63 -14.46 20.56
C ALA A 311 -18.33 -13.78 20.11
N LYS A 312 -18.07 -13.70 18.80
CA LYS A 312 -16.91 -13.03 18.19
C LYS A 312 -17.35 -12.16 17.00
N PRO A 313 -17.91 -10.97 17.24
CA PRO A 313 -18.26 -10.05 16.17
C PRO A 313 -16.99 -9.44 15.54
N ARG A 314 -17.08 -9.00 14.28
CA ARG A 314 -15.97 -8.31 13.59
C ARG A 314 -15.73 -6.90 14.13
N VAL A 315 -16.70 -6.32 14.84
CA VAL A 315 -16.62 -5.00 15.44
C VAL A 315 -17.53 -4.96 16.67
N PHE A 316 -17.08 -4.28 17.72
CA PHE A 316 -17.79 -4.16 18.99
C PHE A 316 -18.33 -2.74 19.14
N PHE A 317 -19.59 -2.65 19.57
CA PHE A 317 -20.22 -1.38 19.92
C PHE A 317 -20.46 -1.35 21.42
N PRO A 318 -19.93 -0.36 22.15
CA PRO A 318 -20.17 -0.21 23.58
C PRO A 318 -21.67 -0.15 23.90
N PRO A 319 -22.16 -0.83 24.96
CA PRO A 319 -23.59 -0.87 25.30
C PRO A 319 -24.22 0.51 25.54
N ASP A 320 -23.44 1.45 26.08
CA ASP A 320 -23.84 2.85 26.32
C ASP A 320 -24.04 3.64 25.02
N ARG A 321 -23.39 3.24 23.92
CA ARG A 321 -23.44 3.96 22.63
C ARG A 321 -24.20 3.23 21.54
N VAL A 322 -24.37 1.91 21.63
CA VAL A 322 -25.02 1.10 20.57
C VAL A 322 -26.45 1.54 20.31
N VAL A 323 -27.19 1.97 21.35
CA VAL A 323 -28.55 2.51 21.21
C VAL A 323 -28.53 3.79 20.38
N HIS A 324 -27.60 4.71 20.69
CA HIS A 324 -27.42 5.94 19.94
C HIS A 324 -27.04 5.66 18.48
N TYR A 325 -26.11 4.74 18.22
CA TYR A 325 -25.70 4.39 16.85
C TYR A 325 -26.85 3.73 16.06
N ARG A 326 -27.66 2.89 16.70
CA ARG A 326 -28.86 2.33 16.07
C ARG A 326 -29.88 3.42 15.74
N GLN A 327 -30.11 4.36 16.65
CA GLN A 327 -30.99 5.50 16.38
C GLN A 327 -30.45 6.40 15.27
N MET A 328 -29.15 6.67 15.25
CA MET A 328 -28.48 7.42 14.17
C MET A 328 -28.63 6.71 12.82
N PHE A 329 -28.61 5.38 12.80
CA PHE A 329 -28.79 4.57 11.60
C PHE A 329 -30.26 4.44 11.18
N SER A 330 -31.18 4.34 12.16
CA SER A 330 -32.62 4.10 11.97
C SER A 330 -33.46 5.36 11.87
N SER A 331 -32.93 6.54 12.23
CA SER A 331 -33.64 7.82 12.13
C SER A 331 -34.28 7.90 10.75
N ALA A 332 -35.60 7.83 10.69
CA ALA A 332 -36.37 7.75 9.46
C ALA A 332 -35.99 8.96 8.61
N ASP A 333 -35.23 8.66 7.57
CA ASP A 333 -34.81 9.61 6.59
C ASP A 333 -36.09 10.23 5.96
N PRO A 334 -36.27 11.57 5.99
CA PRO A 334 -37.30 12.18 5.16
C PRO A 334 -37.10 11.75 3.70
N PRO A 335 -38.13 11.81 2.84
CA PRO A 335 -38.05 11.35 1.45
C PRO A 335 -36.89 11.96 0.63
N ASP A 336 -36.30 13.07 1.08
CA ASP A 336 -35.12 13.74 0.51
C ASP A 336 -33.79 13.45 1.24
N SER A 337 -33.73 12.47 2.15
CA SER A 337 -32.52 12.26 2.94
C SER A 337 -31.34 11.80 2.09
N HIS A 338 -30.35 12.67 2.04
CA HIS A 338 -29.06 12.44 1.42
C HIS A 338 -28.42 11.16 1.96
N ARG A 339 -28.04 10.27 1.04
CA ARG A 339 -27.28 9.04 1.31
C ARG A 339 -26.12 9.34 2.25
N ARG A 340 -26.03 8.62 3.39
CA ARG A 340 -24.99 8.76 4.42
C ARG A 340 -23.81 7.80 4.18
N GLU A 341 -23.34 7.71 2.93
CA GLU A 341 -22.31 6.73 2.57
C GLU A 341 -20.99 6.99 3.30
N GLU A 342 -20.61 8.24 3.52
CA GLU A 342 -19.38 8.61 4.25
C GLU A 342 -19.40 8.05 5.67
N LEU A 343 -20.56 8.04 6.33
CA LEU A 343 -20.73 7.49 7.67
C LEU A 343 -20.46 5.98 7.67
N TYR A 344 -21.05 5.23 6.73
CA TYR A 344 -20.84 3.79 6.62
C TYR A 344 -19.39 3.47 6.23
N ASP A 345 -18.85 4.21 5.27
CA ASP A 345 -17.52 3.98 4.74
C ASP A 345 -16.42 4.29 5.75
N SER A 346 -16.61 5.28 6.62
CA SER A 346 -15.66 5.57 7.70
C SER A 346 -15.46 4.38 8.64
N LEU A 347 -16.57 3.70 9.02
CA LEU A 347 -16.52 2.51 9.86
C LEU A 347 -15.90 1.32 9.11
N LEU A 348 -16.31 1.07 7.86
CA LEU A 348 -15.77 -0.02 7.05
C LEU A 348 -14.27 0.14 6.81
N GLN A 349 -13.81 1.35 6.49
CA GLN A 349 -12.39 1.66 6.32
C GLN A 349 -11.61 1.40 7.61
N ALA A 350 -12.15 1.76 8.79
CA ALA A 350 -11.50 1.48 10.07
C ALA A 350 -11.31 -0.01 10.33
N ILE A 351 -12.38 -0.81 10.11
CA ILE A 351 -12.33 -2.27 10.25
C ILE A 351 -11.32 -2.88 9.27
N ALA A 352 -11.36 -2.47 8.00
CA ALA A 352 -10.43 -2.94 6.98
C ALA A 352 -8.98 -2.57 7.30
N PHE A 353 -8.72 -1.38 7.86
CA PHE A 353 -7.38 -0.98 8.25
C PHE A 353 -6.80 -1.95 9.29
N TYR A 354 -7.55 -2.25 10.34
CA TYR A 354 -7.10 -3.19 11.36
C TYR A 354 -6.88 -4.60 10.79
N GLU A 355 -7.82 -5.10 9.99
CA GLU A 355 -7.75 -6.45 9.43
C GLU A 355 -6.64 -6.61 8.36
N LEU A 356 -6.31 -5.55 7.59
CA LEU A 356 -5.35 -5.62 6.47
C LEU A 356 -3.98 -5.00 6.75
N ALA A 357 -3.83 -4.20 7.81
CA ALA A 357 -2.58 -3.49 8.10
C ALA A 357 -2.05 -3.70 9.52
N VAL A 358 -2.91 -4.07 10.49
CA VAL A 358 -2.51 -4.22 11.90
C VAL A 358 -2.44 -5.68 12.32
N PHE A 359 -3.47 -6.48 12.02
CA PHE A 359 -3.61 -7.85 12.53
C PHE A 359 -3.04 -8.93 11.63
N ASP A 360 -2.52 -8.58 10.45
CA ASP A 360 -2.05 -9.49 9.40
C ASP A 360 -2.02 -10.96 9.79
N THR A 361 -2.95 -11.71 9.17
CA THR A 361 -3.09 -13.16 9.26
C THR A 361 -1.74 -13.82 9.05
N GLU A 362 -1.13 -14.31 10.13
CA GLU A 362 -0.17 -15.40 10.05
C GLU A 362 -0.87 -16.54 9.29
N SER A 363 -0.54 -16.69 8.00
CA SER A 363 -0.97 -17.80 7.15
C SER A 363 0.27 -18.56 6.71
#